data_AF-A0A4R2PDZ1-F1
#
_entry.id   AF-A0A4R2PDZ1-F1
#
_cell.length_a   1.000
_cell.length_b   1.000
_cell.length_c   1.000
_cell.angle_alpha   90.00
_cell.angle_beta   90.00
_cell.angle_gamma   90.00
#
_symmetry.space_group_name_H-M   'P 1'
#
loop_
_entity.id
_entity.type
_entity.pdbx_description
1 polymer ?
#
loop_
_entity_poly.entity_id
_entity_poly.type
_entity_poly.pdbx_seq_one_letter_code
_entity_poly.pdbx_strand_id
1 'polypeptide(L)'
;MSKRERFHGRVSDGQARPCDQPGCDAVGEFRAPRPRGQDGYYHFCLDHVRAYNASYDFFDGMTPDQMQDAASRAYTWDRPTWRIAGTGDDEELPRVDDVLGMFDDLPGYGAGFLRAGRRATNGRRVSRADLAALKVLGLDADAEAKDIRNRYRTLVRSYHPDSHGGDRRHESKLRAVIAAYKQLTRAPGTADAG
;
A
#
# COMPACT_ATOMS: atom_id res chain seq x y z
N MET A 1 32.21 3.58 -24.86
CA MET A 1 30.79 3.17 -24.97
C MET A 1 30.76 1.72 -25.44
N SER A 2 30.49 0.76 -24.55
CA SER A 2 30.42 -0.64 -24.98
C SER A 2 29.26 -0.81 -25.95
N LYS A 3 29.53 -1.48 -27.07
CA LYS A 3 28.56 -1.78 -28.10
C LYS A 3 27.45 -2.60 -27.45
N ARG A 4 26.25 -2.03 -27.30
CA ARG A 4 25.07 -2.79 -26.83
C ARG A 4 24.95 -4.00 -27.76
N GLU A 5 25.22 -5.18 -27.20
CA GLU A 5 25.19 -6.42 -27.97
C GLU A 5 23.76 -6.62 -28.47
N ARG A 6 23.61 -6.69 -29.80
CA ARG A 6 22.31 -6.75 -30.49
C ARG A 6 21.52 -8.03 -30.20
N PHE A 7 22.11 -8.98 -29.48
CA PHE A 7 21.53 -10.29 -29.21
C PHE A 7 21.34 -10.46 -27.71
N HIS A 8 20.09 -10.36 -27.26
CA HIS A 8 19.69 -10.75 -25.91
C HIS A 8 19.88 -12.27 -25.77
N GLY A 9 20.55 -12.72 -24.71
CA GLY A 9 20.79 -14.15 -24.43
C GLY A 9 22.17 -14.70 -24.83
N ARG A 10 23.07 -13.87 -25.35
CA ARG A 10 24.48 -14.24 -25.54
C ARG A 10 25.20 -14.32 -24.20
N VAL A 11 25.94 -15.39 -23.99
CA VAL A 11 26.75 -15.59 -22.79
C VAL A 11 28.12 -14.97 -23.01
N SER A 12 28.42 -13.90 -22.28
CA SER A 12 29.71 -13.21 -22.35
C SER A 12 30.79 -13.86 -21.46
N ASP A 13 30.45 -14.92 -20.71
CA ASP A 13 31.40 -15.64 -19.88
C ASP A 13 32.46 -16.24 -20.81
N GLY A 14 33.70 -15.73 -20.74
CA GLY A 14 34.81 -15.99 -21.67
C GLY A 14 35.32 -17.43 -21.76
N GLN A 15 34.48 -18.43 -21.45
CA GLN A 15 34.70 -19.84 -21.71
C GLN A 15 34.08 -20.18 -23.07
N ALA A 16 34.92 -20.33 -24.09
CA ALA A 16 34.52 -20.84 -25.39
C ALA A 16 34.10 -22.32 -25.24
N ARG A 17 32.82 -22.56 -24.94
CA ARG A 17 32.24 -23.91 -24.94
C ARG A 17 31.91 -24.28 -26.39
N PRO A 18 32.15 -25.54 -26.82
CA PRO A 18 31.67 -26.00 -28.11
C PRO A 18 30.13 -26.06 -28.11
N CYS A 19 29.55 -26.03 -29.31
CA CYS A 19 28.13 -26.23 -29.51
C CYS A 19 27.72 -27.64 -29.06
N ASP A 20 26.64 -27.77 -28.29
CA ASP A 20 26.12 -29.05 -27.80
C ASP A 20 25.47 -29.92 -28.90
N GLN A 21 25.32 -29.38 -30.12
CA GLN A 21 24.80 -30.12 -31.26
C GLN A 21 25.83 -31.16 -31.75
N PRO A 22 25.43 -32.45 -31.92
CA PRO A 22 26.35 -33.48 -32.39
C PRO A 22 26.90 -33.14 -33.79
N GLY A 23 28.23 -33.18 -33.92
CA GLY A 23 28.93 -32.91 -35.18
C GLY A 23 29.12 -31.42 -35.49
N CYS A 24 28.91 -30.52 -34.53
CA CYS A 24 29.18 -29.10 -34.71
C CYS A 24 30.36 -28.63 -33.83
N ASP A 25 31.40 -28.11 -34.47
CA ASP A 25 32.58 -27.56 -33.78
C ASP A 25 32.51 -26.03 -33.55
N ALA A 26 31.36 -25.42 -33.83
CA ALA A 26 31.16 -23.98 -33.64
C ALA A 26 31.08 -23.60 -32.15
N VAL A 27 31.29 -22.32 -31.83
CA VAL A 27 31.23 -21.81 -30.46
C VAL A 27 29.78 -21.70 -29.97
N GLY A 28 29.50 -22.26 -28.80
CA GLY A 28 28.21 -22.27 -28.11
C GLY A 28 27.92 -20.99 -27.32
N GLU A 29 27.72 -19.88 -28.03
CA GLU A 29 27.53 -18.56 -27.40
C GLU A 29 26.11 -18.31 -26.84
N PHE A 30 25.12 -19.12 -27.24
CA PHE A 30 23.72 -18.91 -26.89
C PHE A 30 23.20 -20.02 -25.96
N ARG A 31 22.55 -19.63 -24.85
CA ARG A 31 21.90 -20.56 -23.94
C ARG A 31 20.49 -20.90 -24.42
N ALA A 32 20.14 -22.17 -24.39
CA ALA A 32 18.78 -22.66 -24.58
C ALA A 32 18.36 -23.52 -23.38
N PRO A 33 17.10 -23.42 -22.89
CA PRO A 33 16.61 -24.27 -21.81
C PRO A 33 16.62 -25.74 -22.26
N ARG A 34 16.85 -26.67 -21.34
CA ARG A 34 16.64 -28.09 -21.62
C ARG A 34 15.14 -28.43 -21.55
N PRO A 35 14.70 -29.56 -22.15
CA PRO A 35 13.34 -30.06 -21.98
C PRO A 35 12.97 -30.22 -20.52
N ARG A 36 11.67 -30.14 -20.20
CA ARG A 36 11.19 -30.24 -18.82
C ARG A 36 11.67 -31.53 -18.16
N GLY A 37 12.07 -31.43 -16.89
CA GLY A 37 12.62 -32.55 -16.12
C GLY A 37 14.14 -32.70 -16.20
N GLN A 38 14.83 -31.86 -16.99
CA GLN A 38 16.29 -31.77 -16.98
C GLN A 38 16.72 -30.39 -16.50
N ASP A 39 17.55 -30.37 -15.46
CA ASP A 39 18.13 -29.13 -14.96
C ASP A 39 19.27 -28.66 -15.88
N GLY A 40 19.37 -27.34 -16.04
CA GLY A 40 20.46 -26.69 -16.77
C GLY A 40 20.08 -26.20 -18.17
N TYR A 41 21.11 -25.83 -18.93
CA TYR A 41 20.98 -25.19 -20.24
C TYR A 41 21.87 -25.91 -21.27
N TYR A 42 21.42 -25.92 -22.53
CA TYR A 42 22.28 -26.21 -23.67
C TYR A 42 22.99 -24.94 -24.13
N HIS A 43 24.15 -25.12 -24.76
CA HIS A 43 24.95 -24.08 -25.39
C HIS A 43 25.04 -24.33 -26.89
N PHE A 44 24.45 -23.45 -27.69
CA PHE A 44 24.39 -23.58 -29.14
C PHE A 44 25.06 -22.40 -29.85
N CYS A 45 25.52 -22.65 -31.08
CA CYS A 45 25.87 -21.59 -32.02
C CYS A 45 24.60 -20.91 -32.55
N LEU A 46 24.75 -19.80 -33.30
CA LEU A 46 23.61 -19.02 -33.78
C LEU A 46 22.62 -19.83 -34.65
N ASP A 47 23.11 -20.76 -35.46
CA ASP A 47 22.26 -21.55 -36.34
C ASP A 47 21.48 -22.61 -35.56
N HIS A 48 22.15 -23.31 -34.64
CA HIS A 48 21.52 -24.35 -33.83
C HIS A 48 20.58 -23.80 -32.77
N VAL A 49 20.85 -22.62 -32.18
CA VAL A 49 19.87 -22.01 -31.25
C VAL A 49 18.60 -21.59 -31.98
N ARG A 50 18.69 -21.16 -33.25
CA ARG A 50 17.52 -20.83 -34.08
C ARG A 50 16.72 -22.08 -34.42
N ALA A 51 17.39 -23.16 -34.82
CA ALA A 51 16.76 -24.44 -35.07
C ALA A 51 16.07 -24.97 -33.81
N TYR A 52 16.76 -24.90 -32.66
CA TYR A 52 16.22 -25.31 -31.36
C TYR A 52 14.97 -24.50 -31.00
N ASN A 53 15.05 -23.16 -31.03
CA ASN A 53 13.94 -22.28 -30.70
C ASN A 53 12.75 -22.46 -31.64
N ALA A 54 12.97 -22.78 -32.91
CA ALA A 54 11.90 -23.07 -33.87
C ALA A 54 11.16 -24.38 -33.55
N SER A 55 11.87 -25.36 -33.00
CA SER A 55 11.30 -26.64 -32.57
C SER A 55 10.85 -26.67 -31.10
N TYR A 56 11.16 -25.63 -30.33
CA TYR A 56 10.92 -25.62 -28.89
C TYR A 56 9.46 -25.31 -28.58
N ASP A 57 8.76 -26.28 -27.99
CA ASP A 57 7.44 -26.07 -27.43
C ASP A 57 7.51 -26.11 -25.89
N PHE A 58 7.17 -24.98 -25.27
CA PHE A 58 7.13 -24.84 -23.81
C PHE A 58 6.03 -25.69 -23.16
N PHE A 59 4.97 -25.99 -23.89
CA PHE A 59 3.80 -26.73 -23.43
C PHE A 59 3.87 -28.23 -23.78
N ASP A 60 4.95 -28.70 -24.41
CA ASP A 60 5.13 -30.12 -24.69
C ASP A 60 5.08 -30.94 -23.38
N GLY A 61 4.21 -31.95 -23.36
CA GLY A 61 3.94 -32.79 -22.19
C GLY A 61 3.06 -32.18 -21.09
N MET A 62 2.48 -30.98 -21.29
CA MET A 62 1.53 -30.40 -20.33
C MET A 62 0.09 -30.87 -20.57
N THR A 63 -0.67 -31.02 -19.47
CA THR A 63 -2.13 -31.18 -19.56
C THR A 63 -2.80 -29.83 -19.90
N PRO A 64 -4.03 -29.83 -20.46
CA PRO A 64 -4.76 -28.60 -20.72
C PRO A 64 -4.89 -27.69 -19.49
N ASP A 65 -5.12 -28.25 -18.30
CA ASP A 65 -5.19 -27.50 -17.05
C ASP A 65 -3.85 -26.81 -16.70
N GLN A 66 -2.72 -27.50 -16.91
CA GLN A 66 -1.40 -26.93 -16.70
C GLN A 66 -1.07 -25.81 -17.69
N MET A 67 -1.55 -25.92 -18.94
CA MET A 67 -1.41 -24.86 -19.93
C MET A 67 -2.20 -23.61 -19.52
N GLN A 68 -3.44 -23.79 -19.04
CA GLN A 68 -4.28 -22.69 -18.54
C GLN A 68 -3.69 -22.03 -17.30
N ASP A 69 -3.18 -22.81 -16.35
CA ASP A 69 -2.50 -22.30 -15.16
C ASP A 69 -1.24 -21.51 -15.52
N ALA A 70 -0.40 -22.02 -16.42
CA ALA A 70 0.77 -21.30 -16.91
C ALA A 70 0.39 -19.99 -17.64
N ALA A 71 -0.65 -20.01 -18.47
CA ALA A 71 -1.16 -18.80 -19.11
C ALA A 71 -1.68 -17.78 -18.07
N SER A 72 -2.34 -18.26 -17.02
CA SER A 72 -2.83 -17.41 -15.93
C SER A 72 -1.69 -16.73 -15.16
N ARG A 73 -0.59 -17.46 -14.87
CA ARG A 73 0.59 -16.92 -14.20
C ARG A 73 1.39 -15.95 -15.07
N ALA A 74 1.40 -16.16 -16.39
CA ALA A 74 2.09 -15.27 -17.31
C ALA A 74 1.55 -13.83 -17.25
N TYR A 75 0.26 -13.63 -16.92
CA TYR A 75 -0.30 -12.29 -16.69
C TYR A 75 0.39 -11.55 -15.54
N THR A 76 0.86 -12.27 -14.53
CA THR A 76 1.60 -11.69 -13.41
C THR A 76 3.12 -11.87 -13.57
N TRP A 77 3.61 -12.19 -14.77
CA TRP A 77 5.02 -12.45 -15.03
C TRP A 77 5.61 -13.55 -14.14
N ASP A 78 4.83 -14.60 -13.88
CA ASP A 78 5.16 -15.68 -12.94
C ASP A 78 5.49 -15.20 -11.51
N ARG A 79 5.10 -13.97 -11.16
CA ARG A 79 5.24 -13.45 -9.80
C ARG A 79 4.10 -14.02 -8.95
N PRO A 80 4.40 -14.62 -7.80
CA PRO A 80 3.35 -15.09 -6.91
C PRO A 80 2.51 -13.90 -6.44
N THR A 81 1.21 -13.95 -6.68
CA THR A 81 0.24 -13.03 -6.08
C THR A 81 -0.23 -13.64 -4.77
N TRP A 82 0.10 -13.03 -3.65
CA TRP A 82 -0.61 -13.33 -2.41
C TRP A 82 -2.04 -12.83 -2.54
N ARG A 83 -2.99 -13.63 -2.03
CA ARG A 83 -4.32 -13.08 -1.75
C ARG A 83 -4.12 -11.96 -0.75
N ILE A 84 -4.39 -10.74 -1.17
CA ILE A 84 -4.79 -9.71 -0.23
C ILE A 84 -6.12 -10.24 0.32
N ALA A 85 -6.24 -10.41 1.64
CA ALA A 85 -7.43 -11.00 2.25
C ALA A 85 -8.72 -10.37 1.66
N GLY A 86 -9.78 -11.17 1.52
CA GLY A 86 -11.03 -10.70 0.92
C GLY A 86 -11.59 -11.60 -0.17
N THR A 87 -11.86 -12.86 0.17
CA THR A 87 -13.02 -13.64 -0.31
C THR A 87 -13.35 -14.78 0.68
N GLY A 88 -13.06 -14.54 1.96
CA GLY A 88 -13.30 -15.42 3.10
C GLY A 88 -13.17 -14.58 4.36
N ASP A 89 -14.08 -14.84 5.31
CA ASP A 89 -14.16 -14.40 6.70
C ASP A 89 -13.19 -13.28 7.10
N ASP A 90 -13.76 -12.07 7.24
CA ASP A 90 -13.15 -10.74 7.33
C ASP A 90 -12.07 -10.48 8.42
N GLU A 91 -11.48 -11.45 9.12
CA GLU A 91 -10.66 -11.15 10.31
C GLU A 91 -9.18 -10.77 10.08
N GLU A 92 -8.57 -11.02 8.90
CA GLU A 92 -7.11 -10.84 8.72
C GLU A 92 -6.69 -10.08 7.45
N LEU A 93 -7.29 -8.91 7.21
CA LEU A 93 -6.73 -7.95 6.25
C LEU A 93 -5.47 -7.27 6.83
N PRO A 94 -4.36 -7.15 6.06
CA PRO A 94 -3.20 -6.38 6.49
C PRO A 94 -3.60 -4.91 6.64
N ARG A 95 -3.45 -4.38 7.86
CA ARG A 95 -3.68 -2.97 8.16
C ARG A 95 -2.72 -2.11 7.35
N VAL A 96 -3.24 -1.40 6.36
CA VAL A 96 -2.49 -0.36 5.65
C VAL A 96 -2.62 0.95 6.42
N ASP A 97 -1.49 1.61 6.71
CA ASP A 97 -1.49 2.92 7.36
C ASP A 97 -1.81 3.98 6.29
N ASP A 98 -3.08 4.35 6.19
CA ASP A 98 -3.56 5.36 5.24
C ASP A 98 -3.54 6.75 5.88
N VAL A 99 -2.35 7.34 5.97
CA VAL A 99 -2.11 8.68 6.53
C VAL A 99 -2.98 9.76 5.88
N LEU A 100 -3.38 9.57 4.62
CA LEU A 100 -4.12 10.53 3.81
C LEU A 100 -5.64 10.28 3.78
N GLY A 101 -6.11 9.13 4.28
CA GLY A 101 -7.53 8.75 4.30
C GLY A 101 -8.13 8.50 2.91
N MET A 102 -7.30 8.13 1.93
CA MET A 102 -7.74 7.90 0.54
C MET A 102 -8.62 6.65 0.39
N PHE A 103 -8.52 5.69 1.30
CA PHE A 103 -9.22 4.41 1.24
C PHE A 103 -10.40 4.33 2.21
N ASP A 104 -10.70 5.37 2.99
CA ASP A 104 -11.77 5.38 4.01
C ASP A 104 -13.16 5.07 3.43
N ASP A 105 -13.41 5.43 2.17
CA ASP A 105 -14.69 5.23 1.48
C ASP A 105 -14.73 3.94 0.61
N LEU A 106 -13.61 3.20 0.49
CA LEU A 106 -13.56 1.97 -0.31
C LEU A 106 -14.09 0.76 0.48
N PRO A 107 -15.13 0.05 0.02
CA PRO A 107 -15.59 -1.19 0.65
C PRO A 107 -14.45 -2.23 0.69
N GLY A 108 -14.16 -2.77 1.88
CA GLY A 108 -13.15 -3.81 2.08
C GLY A 108 -11.70 -3.33 2.27
N TYR A 109 -11.39 -2.06 2.00
CA TYR A 109 -10.09 -1.45 2.32
C TYR A 109 -10.20 -0.37 3.39
N GLY A 110 -11.30 0.38 3.38
CA GLY A 110 -11.61 1.37 4.39
C GLY A 110 -12.04 0.70 5.66
N ALA A 111 -11.21 0.79 6.71
CA ALA A 111 -11.58 1.00 8.11
C ALA A 111 -12.89 0.36 8.64
N GLY A 112 -13.33 -0.79 8.11
CA GLY A 112 -14.47 -1.55 8.64
C GLY A 112 -14.22 -1.99 10.08
N PHE A 113 -12.95 -2.14 10.44
CA PHE A 113 -12.48 -2.44 11.79
C PHE A 113 -12.04 -1.21 12.60
N LEU A 114 -11.82 -0.05 11.97
CA LEU A 114 -11.45 1.21 12.64
C LEU A 114 -12.61 2.22 12.74
N ARG A 115 -13.85 1.80 12.46
CA ARG A 115 -15.06 2.49 12.98
C ARG A 115 -15.23 2.37 14.51
N ALA A 116 -14.17 2.03 15.23
CA ALA A 116 -13.96 2.39 16.63
C ALA A 116 -13.37 3.80 16.74
N GLY A 117 -14.08 4.81 16.23
CA GLY A 117 -14.09 6.07 16.97
C GLY A 117 -14.49 5.69 18.39
N ARG A 118 -13.66 6.00 19.40
CA ARG A 118 -13.99 5.66 20.79
C ARG A 118 -15.42 6.12 21.02
N ARG A 119 -16.32 5.15 21.24
CA ARG A 119 -17.67 5.47 21.66
C ARG A 119 -17.48 6.19 22.98
N ALA A 120 -17.81 7.47 23.00
CA ALA A 120 -18.01 8.14 24.26
C ALA A 120 -19.00 7.31 25.07
N THR A 121 -18.88 7.30 26.39
CA THR A 121 -19.76 6.52 27.27
C THR A 121 -21.24 6.87 27.05
N ASN A 122 -21.50 8.08 26.53
CA ASN A 122 -22.79 8.58 26.07
C ASN A 122 -23.27 8.06 24.69
N GLY A 123 -22.56 7.12 24.06
CA GLY A 123 -22.92 6.53 22.77
C GLY A 123 -22.62 7.39 21.53
N ARG A 124 -22.12 8.63 21.71
CA ARG A 124 -21.77 9.53 20.61
C ARG A 124 -20.51 9.05 19.88
N ARG A 125 -20.57 9.04 18.54
CA ARG A 125 -19.39 8.85 17.70
C ARG A 125 -18.64 10.17 17.63
N VAL A 126 -17.42 10.20 18.17
CA VAL A 126 -16.53 11.37 18.13
C VAL A 126 -15.47 11.13 17.06
N SER A 127 -15.35 12.06 16.09
CA SER A 127 -14.32 11.94 15.05
C SER A 127 -12.91 12.17 15.63
N ARG A 128 -11.85 11.73 14.93
CA ARG A 128 -10.47 11.99 15.36
C ARG A 128 -10.15 13.49 15.45
N ALA A 129 -10.74 14.29 14.55
CA ALA A 129 -10.62 15.74 14.56
C ALA A 129 -11.28 16.36 15.81
N ASP A 130 -12.44 15.84 16.21
CA ASP A 130 -13.14 16.30 17.41
C ASP A 130 -12.39 15.89 18.69
N LEU A 131 -11.82 14.69 18.73
CA LEU A 131 -10.95 14.26 19.85
C LEU A 131 -9.72 15.16 19.98
N ALA A 132 -9.10 15.56 18.86
CA ALA A 132 -7.99 16.50 18.88
C ALA A 132 -8.43 17.88 19.38
N ALA A 133 -9.60 18.37 18.96
CA ALA A 133 -10.16 19.63 19.44
C ALA A 133 -10.50 19.60 20.95
N LEU A 134 -11.06 18.50 21.45
CA LEU A 134 -11.34 18.30 22.89
C LEU A 134 -10.04 18.31 23.71
N LYS A 135 -8.98 17.66 23.23
CA LYS A 135 -7.65 17.71 23.86
C LYS A 135 -7.08 19.12 23.94
N VAL A 136 -7.26 19.95 22.91
CA VAL A 136 -6.82 21.36 22.94
C VAL A 136 -7.55 22.17 24.01
N LEU A 137 -8.84 21.87 24.25
CA LEU A 137 -9.61 22.48 25.34
C LEU A 137 -9.30 21.85 26.72
N GLY A 138 -8.62 20.70 26.73
CA GLY A 138 -8.35 19.92 27.94
C GLY A 138 -9.60 19.22 28.48
N LEU A 139 -10.45 18.72 27.57
CA LEU A 139 -11.68 18.01 27.87
C LEU A 139 -11.59 16.56 27.40
N ASP A 140 -12.31 15.68 28.09
CA ASP A 140 -12.44 14.27 27.72
C ASP A 140 -13.42 14.07 26.56
N ALA A 141 -13.39 12.87 25.97
CA ALA A 141 -14.26 12.46 24.87
C ALA A 141 -15.76 12.50 25.23
N ASP A 142 -16.08 12.46 26.52
CA ASP A 142 -17.44 12.43 27.06
C ASP A 142 -18.01 13.81 27.40
N ALA A 143 -17.26 14.90 27.14
CA ALA A 143 -17.65 16.25 27.51
C ALA A 143 -18.91 16.74 26.78
N GLU A 144 -19.81 17.41 27.52
CA GLU A 144 -21.07 17.92 26.97
C GLU A 144 -20.89 19.30 26.32
N ALA A 145 -21.86 19.74 25.52
CA ALA A 145 -21.86 21.05 24.87
C ALA A 145 -21.77 22.22 25.89
N LYS A 146 -22.29 22.03 27.11
CA LYS A 146 -22.17 22.98 28.21
C LYS A 146 -20.71 23.11 28.68
N ASP A 147 -20.01 21.98 28.84
CA ASP A 147 -18.61 21.94 29.29
C ASP A 147 -17.68 22.56 28.27
N ILE A 148 -17.90 22.26 26.99
CA ILE A 148 -17.16 22.85 25.87
C ILE A 148 -17.30 24.39 25.87
N ARG A 149 -18.53 24.91 26.01
CA ARG A 149 -18.79 26.36 26.07
C ARG A 149 -18.17 27.03 27.29
N ASN A 150 -18.26 26.39 28.45
CA ASN A 150 -17.67 26.92 29.69
C ASN A 150 -16.15 26.95 29.59
N ARG A 151 -15.53 25.86 29.13
CA ARG A 151 -14.08 25.77 29.00
C ARG A 151 -13.53 26.76 27.99
N TYR A 152 -14.21 26.93 26.86
CA TYR A 152 -13.89 27.95 25.87
C TYR A 152 -13.87 29.36 26.48
N ARG A 153 -14.94 29.76 27.19
CA ARG A 153 -15.02 31.08 27.84
C ARG A 153 -13.88 31.31 28.84
N THR A 154 -13.55 30.30 29.63
CA THR A 154 -12.45 30.36 30.59
C THR A 154 -11.10 30.55 29.89
N LEU A 155 -10.82 29.76 28.85
CA LEU A 155 -9.55 29.81 28.12
C LEU A 155 -9.39 31.11 27.31
N VAL A 156 -10.47 31.63 26.73
CA VAL A 156 -10.44 32.92 26.02
C VAL A 156 -10.11 34.04 26.99
N ARG A 157 -10.74 34.10 28.17
CA ARG A 157 -10.40 35.10 29.19
C ARG A 157 -8.96 34.97 29.66
N SER A 158 -8.46 33.75 29.86
CA SER A 158 -7.08 33.54 30.32
C SER A 158 -6.02 33.89 29.27
N TYR A 159 -6.36 33.85 27.98
CA TYR A 159 -5.41 34.12 26.89
C TYR A 159 -5.69 35.42 26.13
N HIS A 160 -6.61 36.26 26.64
CA HIS A 160 -6.98 37.51 25.98
C HIS A 160 -5.85 38.55 26.11
N PRO A 161 -5.39 39.18 25.02
CA PRO A 161 -4.27 40.12 25.05
C PRO A 161 -4.55 41.37 25.90
N ASP A 162 -5.82 41.78 26.01
CA ASP A 162 -6.25 42.92 26.83
C ASP A 162 -6.03 42.71 28.33
N SER A 163 -6.09 41.46 28.79
CA SER A 163 -5.82 41.11 30.20
C SER A 163 -4.33 40.99 30.50
N HIS A 164 -3.48 40.96 29.46
CA HIS A 164 -2.03 40.78 29.56
C HIS A 164 -1.25 41.97 28.96
N GLY A 165 -1.87 43.16 28.89
CA GLY A 165 -1.19 44.39 28.47
C GLY A 165 -0.63 44.36 27.04
N GLY A 166 -1.19 43.53 26.15
CA GLY A 166 -0.72 43.38 24.77
C GLY A 166 0.33 42.30 24.53
N ASP A 167 0.66 41.47 25.55
CA ASP A 167 1.61 40.37 25.41
C ASP A 167 1.12 39.30 24.41
N ARG A 168 1.85 39.14 23.30
CA ARG A 168 1.53 38.18 22.22
C ARG A 168 1.92 36.73 22.51
N ARG A 169 2.48 36.45 23.68
CA ARG A 169 2.97 35.10 24.07
C ARG A 169 1.86 34.04 24.10
N HIS A 170 0.61 34.47 24.34
CA HIS A 170 -0.56 33.59 24.40
C HIS A 170 -1.38 33.56 23.10
N GLU A 171 -0.98 34.30 22.07
CA GLU A 171 -1.73 34.43 20.82
C GLU A 171 -1.86 33.09 20.08
N SER A 172 -0.80 32.29 20.02
CA SER A 172 -0.82 30.97 19.40
C SER A 172 -1.78 30.00 20.10
N LYS A 173 -1.81 30.05 21.45
CA LYS A 173 -2.73 29.25 22.27
C LYS A 173 -4.17 29.71 22.08
N LEU A 174 -4.42 31.02 22.02
CA LEU A 174 -5.75 31.58 21.75
C LEU A 174 -6.26 31.16 20.36
N ARG A 175 -5.42 31.25 19.32
CA ARG A 175 -5.77 30.78 17.97
C ARG A 175 -6.14 29.29 17.94
N ALA A 176 -5.37 28.45 18.65
CA ALA A 176 -5.66 27.02 18.77
C ALA A 176 -7.00 26.75 19.47
N VAL A 177 -7.31 27.47 20.55
CA VAL A 177 -8.58 27.36 21.28
C VAL A 177 -9.77 27.77 20.39
N ILE A 178 -9.66 28.84 19.62
CA ILE A 178 -10.71 29.28 18.69
C ILE A 178 -10.93 28.26 17.58
N ALA A 179 -9.85 27.72 17.00
CA ALA A 179 -9.94 26.69 15.96
C ALA A 179 -10.61 25.41 16.48
N ALA A 180 -10.24 24.96 17.68
CA ALA A 180 -10.85 23.81 18.35
C ALA A 180 -12.35 24.03 18.61
N TYR A 181 -12.74 25.21 19.09
CA TYR A 181 -14.15 25.53 19.32
C TYR A 181 -14.97 25.55 18.02
N LYS A 182 -14.43 26.12 16.93
CA LYS A 182 -15.06 26.10 15.60
C LYS A 182 -15.24 24.67 15.07
N GLN A 183 -14.25 23.80 15.28
CA GLN A 183 -14.36 22.39 14.89
C GLN A 183 -15.52 21.70 15.61
N LEU A 184 -15.61 21.85 16.93
CA LEU A 184 -16.65 21.20 17.75
C LEU A 184 -18.06 21.76 17.54
N THR A 185 -18.18 22.98 17.01
CA THR A 185 -19.46 23.64 16.70
C THR A 185 -19.92 23.46 15.25
N ARG A 186 -18.98 23.18 14.32
CA ARG A 186 -19.27 22.91 12.90
C ARG A 186 -19.87 21.53 12.70
N ALA A 187 -19.58 20.57 13.58
CA ALA A 187 -20.18 19.24 13.52
C ALA A 187 -21.62 19.29 14.06
N PRO A 188 -22.66 19.04 13.24
CA PRO A 188 -24.02 18.83 13.73
C PRO A 188 -24.06 17.48 14.45
N GLY A 189 -23.67 17.48 15.72
CA GLY A 189 -23.73 16.34 16.63
C GLY A 189 -24.05 16.74 18.06
N THR A 190 -24.41 18.00 18.30
CA THR A 190 -25.10 18.40 19.53
C THR A 190 -26.59 18.17 19.29
N ALA A 191 -27.04 16.94 19.51
CA ALA A 191 -28.46 16.69 19.68
C ALA A 191 -28.92 17.54 20.87
N ASP A 192 -29.87 18.41 20.61
CA ASP A 192 -30.70 19.03 21.62
C ASP A 192 -31.27 17.94 22.53
N ALA A 193 -30.84 17.92 23.79
CA ALA A 193 -31.55 17.27 24.88
C ALA A 193 -32.33 18.37 25.60
N GLY A 194 -33.56 18.59 25.13
CA GLY A 194 -34.62 19.22 25.91
C GLY A 194 -35.34 18.16 26.74
#